data_AF-A0A6U1F8I8-F1
#
_entry.id   AF-A0A6U1F8I8-F1
#
_cell.length_a   1.000
_cell.length_b   1.000
_cell.length_c   1.000
_cell.angle_alpha   90.00
_cell.angle_beta   90.00
_cell.angle_gamma   90.00
#
_symmetry.space_group_name_H-M   'P 1'
#
loop_
_entity.id
_entity.type
_entity.pdbx_description
1 polymer ?
#
loop_
_entity_poly.entity_id
_entity_poly.type
_entity_poly.pdbx_seq_one_letter_code
_entity_poly.pdbx_strand_id
1 'polypeptide(L)'
;MNLSKCKLAAVVLLTCLQLTLGARKALNTIKYLEDERFPGWKGEVATLGLNAEARTDNGAEVRPGEHRLGPELLYGVKPVNHEWMTFADSDGEVSYSGEVYQLSAEPRAFLYKNFVSEEECDFLIAHSKSKLQASTVVDNKTGKSVPSTVRTSYGTHFEKGENGVVRAIEQRIADVTMLPVGNGEPMQILRYEHGQKYDAHQDYFHDDYNQRPEIGGQRVLTVLMYLATVEDGAGGETVFPSAKLKNDIRDPAVWSACARRGLAVKAVKGDAVIFYSIKPDGVLDKRSLHGSCPTFAGEKWSATKWIRADTYGGRKQKPKPVGGCHDEDIFMCRTWATNGECENNPGYMLENCRKSCNKCNPTKSI
;
A
#
# COMPACT_ATOMS: atom_id res chain seq x y z
N MET A 1 38.69 1.85 -58.40
CA MET A 1 37.87 0.62 -58.55
C MET A 1 38.73 -0.58 -58.24
N ASN A 2 38.42 -1.36 -57.18
CA ASN A 2 38.41 -2.83 -57.24
C ASN A 2 38.02 -3.48 -55.89
N LEU A 3 36.82 -4.05 -55.91
CA LEU A 3 36.23 -5.23 -55.25
C LEU A 3 36.53 -5.65 -53.79
N SER A 4 37.28 -4.92 -52.97
CA SER A 4 37.38 -5.22 -51.52
C SER A 4 36.47 -4.35 -50.64
N LYS A 5 35.76 -3.37 -51.21
CA LYS A 5 34.85 -2.46 -50.48
C LYS A 5 33.36 -2.81 -50.55
N CYS A 6 32.95 -3.86 -51.28
CA CYS A 6 31.54 -4.23 -51.43
C CYS A 6 31.04 -5.35 -50.49
N LYS A 7 31.91 -5.98 -49.69
CA LYS A 7 31.48 -6.92 -48.62
C LYS A 7 31.32 -6.26 -47.25
N LEU A 8 31.85 -5.06 -47.04
CA LEU A 8 31.64 -4.30 -45.79
C LEU A 8 30.36 -3.44 -45.83
N ALA A 9 29.88 -3.05 -47.02
CA ALA A 9 28.63 -2.30 -47.16
C ALA A 9 27.37 -3.16 -47.00
N ALA A 10 27.45 -4.48 -47.24
CA ALA A 10 26.31 -5.39 -47.08
C ALA A 10 26.06 -5.77 -45.60
N VAL A 11 27.10 -5.81 -44.76
CA VAL A 11 26.98 -5.97 -43.30
C VAL A 11 26.48 -4.68 -42.64
N VAL A 12 26.80 -3.52 -43.23
CA VAL A 12 26.26 -2.21 -42.81
C VAL A 12 24.79 -2.03 -43.21
N LEU A 13 24.32 -2.64 -44.31
CA LEU A 13 22.88 -2.59 -44.66
C LEU A 13 22.01 -3.59 -43.88
N LEU A 14 22.58 -4.72 -43.41
CA LEU A 14 21.87 -5.64 -42.50
C LEU A 14 21.84 -5.13 -41.05
N THR A 15 22.76 -4.24 -40.67
CA THR A 15 22.60 -3.43 -39.44
C THR A 15 21.62 -2.27 -39.62
N CYS A 16 21.36 -1.80 -40.85
CA CYS A 16 20.23 -0.92 -41.15
C CYS A 16 18.86 -1.63 -41.20
N LEU A 17 18.80 -2.97 -41.21
CA LEU A 17 17.55 -3.74 -41.07
C LEU A 17 17.24 -4.20 -39.63
N GLN A 18 18.10 -3.87 -38.66
CA GLN A 18 17.69 -3.84 -37.24
C GLN A 18 17.03 -2.51 -36.84
N LEU A 19 16.87 -1.58 -37.80
CA LEU A 19 16.29 -0.24 -37.59
C LEU A 19 14.84 -0.08 -38.09
N THR A 20 14.09 -1.15 -38.30
CA THR A 20 12.66 -1.02 -38.68
C THR A 20 11.71 -1.89 -37.86
N LEU A 21 11.94 -2.05 -36.54
CA LEU A 21 10.93 -2.29 -35.47
C LEU A 21 11.60 -3.07 -34.33
N GLY A 22 12.50 -2.42 -33.60
CA GLY A 22 13.20 -3.05 -32.49
C GLY A 22 13.82 -2.06 -31.50
N ALA A 23 13.49 -2.26 -30.23
CA ALA A 23 14.40 -2.06 -29.10
C ALA A 23 14.84 -0.65 -28.66
N ARG A 24 14.28 0.46 -29.18
CA ARG A 24 14.48 1.80 -28.56
C ARG A 24 13.37 2.27 -27.61
N LYS A 25 12.22 1.60 -27.61
CA LYS A 25 11.13 1.91 -26.65
C LYS A 25 11.15 1.07 -25.38
N ALA A 26 12.01 0.04 -25.29
CA ALA A 26 12.11 -0.82 -24.12
C ALA A 26 13.30 -0.46 -23.22
N LEU A 27 14.43 -0.05 -23.79
CA LEU A 27 15.63 0.33 -23.02
C LEU A 27 15.52 1.70 -22.34
N ASN A 28 14.77 2.65 -22.93
CA ASN A 28 14.44 3.89 -22.24
C ASN A 28 13.36 3.72 -21.17
N THR A 29 12.59 2.62 -21.19
CA THR A 29 11.62 2.32 -20.14
C THR A 29 12.32 1.65 -18.96
N ILE A 30 13.29 0.76 -19.17
CA ILE A 30 14.01 0.11 -18.06
C ILE A 30 14.92 1.10 -17.31
N LYS A 31 15.59 2.02 -18.01
CA LYS A 31 16.43 3.03 -17.34
C LYS A 31 15.64 4.14 -16.63
N TYR A 32 14.36 4.32 -16.97
CA TYR A 32 13.44 5.22 -16.27
C TYR A 32 12.81 4.55 -15.04
N LEU A 33 12.89 3.21 -14.93
CA LEU A 33 12.26 2.43 -13.85
C LEU A 33 13.19 2.17 -12.64
N GLU A 34 14.49 2.47 -12.74
CA GLU A 34 15.41 2.40 -11.59
C GLU A 34 15.51 3.75 -10.83
N ASP A 35 15.34 4.88 -11.51
CA ASP A 35 15.57 6.22 -10.95
C ASP A 35 14.31 6.98 -10.48
N GLU A 36 13.09 6.53 -10.80
CA GLU A 36 11.84 7.11 -10.27
C GLU A 36 10.99 6.07 -9.51
N ARG A 37 11.54 5.54 -8.41
CA ARG A 37 10.69 4.96 -7.36
C ARG A 37 9.82 6.08 -6.77
N PHE A 38 8.60 5.76 -6.31
CA PHE A 38 7.65 6.77 -5.79
C PHE A 38 8.35 7.77 -4.87
N PRO A 39 8.06 9.09 -4.94
CA PRO A 39 8.68 10.07 -4.07
C PRO A 39 8.65 9.61 -2.59
N GLY A 40 9.83 9.32 -2.03
CA GLY A 40 9.98 8.82 -0.65
C GLY A 40 9.91 7.30 -0.45
N TRP A 41 9.86 6.50 -1.51
CA TRP A 41 9.96 5.04 -1.46
C TRP A 41 11.33 4.58 -0.99
N LYS A 42 11.38 3.94 0.19
CA LYS A 42 12.65 3.60 0.85
C LYS A 42 13.30 2.28 0.39
N GLY A 43 12.66 1.48 -0.46
CA GLY A 43 13.21 0.19 -0.89
C GLY A 43 12.13 -0.79 -1.35
N GLU A 44 12.51 -1.96 -1.87
CA GLU A 44 11.52 -3.00 -2.15
C GLU A 44 10.85 -3.45 -0.85
N VAL A 45 9.52 -3.34 -0.77
CA VAL A 45 8.74 -4.00 0.29
C VAL A 45 9.13 -5.46 0.26
N ALA A 46 9.53 -5.99 1.43
CA ALA A 46 10.11 -7.31 1.58
C ALA A 46 9.45 -8.31 0.63
N THR A 47 10.21 -8.69 -0.38
CA THR A 47 9.79 -9.70 -1.34
C THR A 47 9.95 -11.02 -0.61
N LEU A 48 8.89 -11.45 0.10
CA LEU A 48 8.80 -12.79 0.67
C LEU A 48 9.00 -13.82 -0.46
N GLY A 49 10.24 -14.18 -0.76
CA GLY A 49 10.62 -15.27 -1.65
C GLY A 49 10.30 -15.13 -3.15
N LEU A 50 10.45 -13.96 -3.79
CA LEU A 50 10.39 -13.91 -5.26
C LEU A 50 11.71 -14.29 -5.96
N ASN A 51 12.82 -14.44 -5.22
CA ASN A 51 14.15 -14.81 -5.77
C ASN A 51 14.92 -15.87 -4.95
N ALA A 52 14.31 -16.53 -3.97
CA ALA A 52 15.02 -17.53 -3.15
C ALA A 52 14.63 -18.95 -3.58
N GLU A 53 15.61 -19.71 -4.07
CA GLU A 53 15.52 -21.16 -4.19
C GLU A 53 15.03 -21.75 -2.86
N ALA A 54 14.02 -22.62 -2.94
CA ALA A 54 13.37 -23.22 -1.79
C ALA A 54 14.38 -23.88 -0.85
N ARG A 55 14.61 -23.30 0.32
CA ARG A 55 15.22 -24.00 1.45
C ARG A 55 14.10 -24.64 2.26
N THR A 56 13.99 -25.96 2.16
CA THR A 56 13.24 -26.78 3.10
C THR A 56 13.96 -26.72 4.44
N ASP A 57 13.31 -26.21 5.48
CA ASP A 57 13.78 -26.43 6.84
C ASP A 57 12.84 -27.36 7.60
N ASN A 58 13.46 -28.36 8.21
CA ASN A 58 12.84 -29.48 8.89
C ASN A 58 12.56 -29.13 10.36
N GLY A 59 11.35 -29.43 10.81
CA GLY A 59 11.07 -29.83 12.20
C GLY A 59 10.94 -28.70 13.22
N ALA A 60 9.70 -28.30 13.50
CA ALA A 60 9.34 -27.73 14.79
C ALA A 60 8.28 -28.64 15.45
N GLU A 61 8.61 -29.18 16.62
CA GLU A 61 7.73 -30.00 17.46
C GLU A 61 6.52 -29.17 17.97
N VAL A 62 5.32 -29.75 17.79
CA VAL A 62 4.05 -29.16 18.22
C VAL A 62 3.79 -29.53 19.69
N ARG A 63 3.57 -28.54 20.55
CA ARG A 63 3.08 -28.75 21.93
C ARG A 63 1.55 -28.98 21.91
N PRO A 64 1.01 -29.95 22.66
CA PRO A 64 -0.42 -30.25 22.65
C PRO A 64 -1.17 -29.35 23.64
N GLY A 65 -2.23 -28.66 23.19
CA GLY A 65 -3.14 -27.96 24.12
C GLY A 65 -4.00 -26.81 23.58
N GLU A 66 -3.76 -26.28 22.39
CA GLU A 66 -4.64 -25.27 21.78
C GLU A 66 -5.17 -25.78 20.44
N HIS A 67 -6.49 -25.80 20.27
CA HIS A 67 -7.10 -25.91 18.95
C HIS A 67 -6.84 -24.62 18.16
N ARG A 68 -5.59 -24.38 17.77
CA ARG A 68 -5.26 -23.46 16.67
C ARG A 68 -5.56 -24.21 15.38
N LEU A 69 -6.68 -23.89 14.75
CA LEU A 69 -6.85 -24.16 13.33
C LEU A 69 -5.59 -23.63 12.62
N GLY A 70 -4.84 -24.50 11.95
CA GLY A 70 -3.60 -24.09 11.27
C GLY A 70 -3.86 -22.98 10.24
N PRO A 71 -2.83 -22.24 9.79
CA PRO A 71 -2.97 -21.15 8.82
C PRO A 71 -3.69 -21.56 7.52
N GLU A 72 -3.70 -22.85 7.16
CA GLU A 72 -4.45 -23.38 6.01
C GLU A 72 -5.98 -23.30 6.18
N LEU A 73 -6.50 -23.28 7.41
CA LEU A 73 -7.94 -23.21 7.73
C LEU A 73 -8.47 -21.77 7.91
N LEU A 74 -7.61 -20.81 8.29
CA LEU A 74 -8.01 -19.42 8.52
C LEU A 74 -8.15 -18.58 7.25
N TYR A 75 -7.46 -18.94 6.16
CA TYR A 75 -7.36 -18.10 4.96
C TYR A 75 -8.00 -18.70 3.70
N GLY A 76 -8.39 -19.98 3.74
CA GLY A 76 -9.06 -20.64 2.63
C GLY A 76 -8.21 -20.78 1.36
N VAL A 77 -6.95 -20.40 1.48
CA VAL A 77 -5.90 -20.47 0.47
C VAL A 77 -4.64 -20.82 1.25
N LYS A 78 -3.88 -21.81 0.76
CA LYS A 78 -2.56 -22.07 1.30
C LYS A 78 -1.65 -20.87 0.97
N PRO A 79 -1.06 -20.19 1.97
CA PRO A 79 -0.15 -19.08 1.72
C PRO A 79 0.94 -19.47 0.73
N VAL A 80 1.34 -18.54 -0.14
CA VAL A 80 2.43 -18.77 -1.10
C VAL A 80 3.76 -18.85 -0.34
N ASN A 81 3.95 -17.98 0.64
CA ASN A 81 5.06 -17.95 1.56
C ASN A 81 4.59 -17.39 2.92
N HIS A 82 5.33 -17.67 3.99
CA HIS A 82 5.09 -17.17 5.34
C HIS A 82 6.42 -16.97 6.06
N GLU A 83 6.64 -15.79 6.63
CA GLU A 83 7.84 -15.48 7.42
C GLU A 83 7.50 -14.60 8.62
N TRP A 84 8.31 -14.69 9.67
CA TRP A 84 8.29 -13.73 10.76
C TRP A 84 9.09 -12.49 10.35
N MET A 85 8.48 -11.32 10.47
CA MET A 85 9.07 -10.05 10.06
C MET A 85 9.11 -9.06 11.22
N THR A 86 10.17 -8.24 11.26
CA THR A 86 10.32 -7.15 12.21
C THR A 86 10.67 -5.87 11.46
N PHE A 87 9.95 -4.80 11.76
CA PHE A 87 10.16 -3.46 11.21
C PHE A 87 10.35 -2.49 12.36
N ALA A 88 11.25 -1.54 12.14
CA ALA A 88 11.55 -0.48 13.09
C ALA A 88 11.34 0.88 12.42
N ASP A 89 11.03 1.88 13.24
CA ASP A 89 10.96 3.26 12.80
C ASP A 89 12.37 3.85 12.56
N SER A 90 12.44 5.15 12.28
CA SER A 90 13.71 5.84 12.03
C SER A 90 14.64 5.91 13.24
N ASP A 91 14.10 5.76 14.45
CA ASP A 91 14.85 5.82 15.71
C ASP A 91 15.33 4.42 16.13
N GLY A 92 14.96 3.38 15.36
CA GLY A 92 15.33 1.99 15.61
C GLY A 92 14.37 1.28 16.57
N GLU A 93 13.27 1.93 16.96
CA GLU A 93 12.24 1.33 17.81
C GLU A 93 11.33 0.43 16.96
N VAL A 94 11.06 -0.78 17.46
CA VAL A 94 10.26 -1.76 16.72
C VAL A 94 8.81 -1.26 16.61
N SER A 95 8.37 -0.98 15.39
CA SER A 95 7.00 -0.54 15.11
C SER A 95 6.07 -1.71 14.78
N TYR A 96 6.60 -2.80 14.23
CA TYR A 96 5.87 -4.06 14.00
C TYR A 96 6.80 -5.27 14.13
N SER A 97 6.32 -6.34 14.78
CA SER A 97 6.97 -7.65 14.72
C SER A 97 5.91 -8.74 14.75
N GLY A 98 5.85 -9.58 13.72
CA GLY A 98 4.85 -10.64 13.64
C GLY A 98 4.92 -11.47 12.36
N GLU A 99 4.00 -12.41 12.26
CA GLU A 99 3.85 -13.28 11.10
C GLU A 99 3.27 -12.52 9.90
N VAL A 100 3.90 -12.67 8.74
CA VAL A 100 3.44 -12.12 7.47
C VAL A 100 3.24 -13.24 6.46
N TYR A 101 2.05 -13.32 5.91
CA TYR A 101 1.65 -14.32 4.92
C TYR A 101 1.49 -13.67 3.56
N GLN A 102 2.20 -14.18 2.55
CA GLN A 102 1.92 -13.81 1.17
C GLN A 102 0.67 -14.56 0.69
N LEU A 103 -0.42 -13.83 0.51
CA LEU A 103 -1.70 -14.40 0.08
C LEU A 103 -1.76 -14.58 -1.45
N SER A 104 -1.19 -13.63 -2.18
CA SER A 104 -1.20 -13.65 -3.65
C SER A 104 -0.08 -12.79 -4.23
N ALA A 105 0.38 -13.19 -5.42
CA ALA A 105 1.23 -12.37 -6.27
C ALA A 105 0.42 -11.51 -7.27
N GLU A 106 -0.83 -11.90 -7.59
CA GLU A 106 -1.71 -11.24 -8.55
C GLU A 106 -3.19 -11.24 -8.07
N PRO A 107 -3.68 -10.17 -7.41
CA PRO A 107 -2.93 -8.97 -7.05
C PRO A 107 -1.90 -9.26 -5.96
N ARG A 108 -0.89 -8.41 -5.82
CA ARG A 108 0.02 -8.49 -4.67
C ARG A 108 -0.78 -8.22 -3.40
N ALA A 109 -0.89 -9.22 -2.52
CA ALA A 109 -1.64 -9.14 -1.29
C ALA A 109 -0.93 -9.93 -0.18
N PHE A 110 -0.85 -9.30 0.99
CA PHE A 110 -0.18 -9.83 2.17
C PHE A 110 -1.11 -9.70 3.38
N LEU A 111 -1.07 -10.68 4.28
CA LEU A 111 -1.72 -10.62 5.58
C LEU A 111 -0.66 -10.44 6.66
N TYR A 112 -0.82 -9.39 7.46
CA TYR A 112 -0.01 -9.10 8.63
C TYR A 112 -0.81 -9.49 9.87
N LYS A 113 -0.27 -10.42 10.66
CA LYS A 113 -0.90 -10.86 11.90
C LYS A 113 -0.67 -9.85 13.01
N ASN A 114 -1.69 -9.60 13.82
CA ASN A 114 -1.60 -8.75 15.01
C ASN A 114 -0.96 -7.37 14.70
N PHE A 115 -1.30 -6.81 13.53
CA PHE A 115 -0.78 -5.55 13.03
C PHE A 115 -1.24 -4.33 13.85
N VAL A 116 -2.47 -4.41 14.37
CA VAL A 116 -3.04 -3.44 15.30
C VAL A 116 -3.28 -4.17 16.62
N SER A 117 -2.88 -3.57 17.75
CA SER A 117 -3.09 -4.21 19.05
C SER A 117 -4.59 -4.27 19.40
N GLU A 118 -4.98 -5.14 20.32
CA GLU A 118 -6.39 -5.22 20.73
C GLU A 118 -6.88 -3.91 21.35
N GLU A 119 -6.02 -3.24 22.11
CA GLU A 119 -6.30 -1.94 22.75
C GLU A 119 -6.43 -0.83 21.70
N GLU A 120 -5.57 -0.83 20.68
CA GLU A 120 -5.68 0.10 19.55
C GLU A 120 -7.00 -0.13 18.78
N CYS A 121 -7.39 -1.38 18.54
CA CYS A 121 -8.67 -1.72 17.92
C CYS A 121 -9.86 -1.18 18.73
N ASP A 122 -9.88 -1.45 20.03
CA ASP A 122 -10.97 -1.01 20.93
C ASP A 122 -11.01 0.51 21.04
N PHE A 123 -9.85 1.16 21.07
CA PHE A 123 -9.73 2.62 21.03
C PHE A 123 -10.38 3.20 19.77
N LEU A 124 -10.03 2.68 18.58
CA LEU A 124 -10.58 3.18 17.31
C LEU A 124 -12.10 2.97 17.22
N ILE A 125 -12.62 1.83 17.69
CA ILE A 125 -14.06 1.55 17.74
C ILE A 125 -14.75 2.53 18.69
N ALA A 126 -14.25 2.69 19.93
CA ALA A 126 -14.87 3.56 20.92
C ALA A 126 -14.93 5.03 20.45
N HIS A 127 -13.86 5.53 19.82
CA HIS A 127 -13.75 6.92 19.38
C HIS A 127 -14.39 7.20 18.00
N SER A 128 -14.94 6.18 17.34
CA SER A 128 -15.67 6.33 16.07
C SER A 128 -17.19 6.24 16.22
N LYS A 129 -17.71 5.54 17.25
CA LYS A 129 -19.16 5.30 17.44
C LYS A 129 -20.04 6.54 17.34
N SER A 130 -19.65 7.66 17.96
CA SER A 130 -20.43 8.91 17.94
C SER A 130 -20.34 9.67 16.61
N LYS A 131 -19.38 9.33 15.74
CA LYS A 131 -19.13 10.00 14.47
C LYS A 131 -19.67 9.22 13.25
N LEU A 132 -20.24 8.03 13.44
CA LEU A 132 -20.70 7.15 12.37
C LEU A 132 -21.89 7.74 11.61
N GLN A 133 -21.80 7.72 10.28
CA GLN A 133 -22.88 8.09 9.37
C GLN A 133 -23.03 7.02 8.27
N ALA A 134 -24.15 7.00 7.55
CA ALA A 134 -24.30 6.09 6.41
C ALA A 134 -23.17 6.32 5.39
N SER A 135 -22.52 5.25 4.93
CA SER A 135 -21.36 5.36 4.05
C SER A 135 -21.75 5.84 2.65
N THR A 136 -20.82 6.53 2.01
CA THR A 136 -20.94 6.99 0.64
C THR A 136 -19.87 6.34 -0.25
N VAL A 137 -20.06 6.44 -1.56
CA VAL A 137 -19.06 6.04 -2.58
C VAL A 137 -18.71 7.22 -3.46
N VAL A 138 -17.53 7.21 -4.06
CA VAL A 138 -17.14 8.20 -5.08
C VAL A 138 -17.74 7.79 -6.41
N ASP A 139 -18.55 8.66 -7.01
CA ASP A 139 -19.13 8.44 -8.33
C ASP A 139 -18.06 8.62 -9.42
N ASN A 140 -17.86 7.60 -10.25
CA ASN A 140 -16.79 7.59 -11.27
C ASN A 140 -16.98 8.63 -12.39
N LYS A 141 -18.20 9.17 -12.58
CA LYS A 141 -18.47 10.16 -13.64
C LYS A 141 -18.27 11.59 -13.15
N THR A 142 -18.62 11.84 -11.90
CA THR A 142 -18.68 13.19 -11.32
C THR A 142 -17.61 13.44 -10.26
N GLY A 143 -16.94 12.39 -9.77
CA GLY A 143 -15.97 12.45 -8.68
C GLY A 143 -16.58 12.80 -7.31
N LYS A 144 -17.91 12.84 -7.19
CA LYS A 144 -18.61 13.27 -5.97
C LYS A 144 -18.95 12.10 -5.07
N SER A 145 -18.98 12.36 -3.77
CA SER A 145 -19.48 11.43 -2.76
C SER A 145 -21.01 11.33 -2.83
N VAL A 146 -21.54 10.12 -3.03
CA VAL A 146 -22.98 9.85 -3.14
C VAL A 146 -23.43 8.70 -2.22
N PRO A 147 -24.66 8.73 -1.67
CA PRO A 147 -25.27 7.60 -0.98
C PRO A 147 -25.32 6.37 -1.88
N SER A 148 -25.09 5.19 -1.32
CA SER A 148 -24.83 3.98 -2.09
C SER A 148 -25.72 2.81 -1.71
N THR A 149 -26.22 2.08 -2.71
CA THR A 149 -26.81 0.74 -2.52
C THR A 149 -25.78 -0.37 -2.64
N VAL A 150 -24.59 -0.05 -3.18
CA VAL A 150 -23.49 -1.01 -3.36
C VAL A 150 -22.54 -1.06 -2.16
N ARG A 151 -22.57 -0.02 -1.32
CA ARG A 151 -21.91 0.03 -0.01
C ARG A 151 -22.94 0.44 1.03
N THR A 152 -23.31 -0.50 1.90
CA THR A 152 -24.41 -0.30 2.85
C THR A 152 -23.93 -0.16 4.30
N SER A 153 -22.63 0.03 4.52
CA SER A 153 -22.02 0.22 5.84
C SER A 153 -22.29 1.58 6.46
N TYR A 154 -21.98 1.72 7.74
CA TYR A 154 -21.71 3.01 8.39
C TYR A 154 -20.22 3.33 8.34
N GLY A 155 -19.87 4.61 8.27
CA GLY A 155 -18.48 5.04 8.20
C GLY A 155 -18.22 6.41 8.82
N THR A 156 -16.96 6.62 9.20
CA THR A 156 -16.42 7.91 9.65
C THR A 156 -14.91 7.95 9.36
N HIS A 157 -14.25 9.05 9.69
CA HIS A 157 -12.80 9.20 9.50
C HIS A 157 -12.14 9.72 10.78
N PHE A 158 -10.91 9.28 11.00
CA PHE A 158 -9.92 10.00 11.80
C PHE A 158 -9.06 10.83 10.87
N GLU A 159 -8.85 12.10 11.21
CA GLU A 159 -7.88 12.94 10.51
C GLU A 159 -6.46 12.43 10.71
N LYS A 160 -5.57 12.79 9.78
CA LYS A 160 -4.16 12.39 9.86
C LYS A 160 -3.54 12.86 11.17
N GLY A 161 -2.92 11.93 11.89
CA GLY A 161 -2.31 12.18 13.18
C GLY A 161 -3.22 12.75 14.26
N GLU A 162 -4.55 12.57 14.16
CA GLU A 162 -5.56 13.16 15.06
C GLU A 162 -5.25 12.93 16.54
N ASN A 163 -4.72 11.75 16.89
CA ASN A 163 -4.32 11.40 18.26
C ASN A 163 -3.09 10.48 18.27
N GLY A 164 -2.58 10.17 19.47
CA GLY A 164 -1.37 9.35 19.64
C GLY A 164 -1.50 7.94 19.06
N VAL A 165 -2.66 7.29 19.22
CA VAL A 165 -2.94 5.96 18.67
C VAL A 165 -2.95 5.99 17.14
N VAL A 166 -3.65 6.96 16.55
CA VAL A 166 -3.69 7.13 15.09
C VAL A 166 -2.29 7.40 14.54
N ARG A 167 -1.49 8.26 15.18
CA ARG A 167 -0.09 8.51 14.77
C ARG A 167 0.78 7.25 14.83
N ALA A 168 0.67 6.46 15.88
CA ALA A 168 1.44 5.22 16.03
C ALA A 168 1.11 4.21 14.93
N ILE A 169 -0.19 4.02 14.63
CA ILE A 169 -0.64 3.14 13.55
C ILE A 169 -0.19 3.68 12.19
N GLU A 170 -0.30 4.99 11.94
CA GLU A 170 0.15 5.61 10.69
C GLU A 170 1.67 5.47 10.48
N GLN A 171 2.46 5.59 11.54
CA GLN A 171 3.91 5.36 11.49
C GLN A 171 4.22 3.89 11.20
N ARG A 172 3.56 2.95 11.90
CA ARG A 172 3.69 1.51 11.63
C ARG A 172 3.37 1.16 10.20
N ILE A 173 2.30 1.74 9.64
CA ILE A 173 1.94 1.60 8.22
C ILE A 173 3.07 2.12 7.32
N ALA A 174 3.66 3.27 7.63
CA ALA A 174 4.76 3.82 6.86
C ALA A 174 6.00 2.92 6.87
N ASP A 175 6.32 2.32 8.02
CA ASP A 175 7.48 1.44 8.16
C ASP A 175 7.30 0.13 7.39
N VAL A 176 6.14 -0.52 7.50
CA VAL A 176 5.90 -1.81 6.80
C VAL A 176 5.71 -1.64 5.28
N THR A 177 5.16 -0.50 4.86
CA THR A 177 4.94 -0.21 3.43
C THR A 177 6.13 0.48 2.77
N MET A 178 7.09 0.96 3.57
CA MET A 178 8.21 1.80 3.14
C MET A 178 7.78 3.09 2.41
N LEU A 179 6.55 3.53 2.63
CA LEU A 179 5.97 4.76 2.09
C LEU A 179 5.81 5.80 3.21
N PRO A 180 6.06 7.09 2.96
CA PRO A 180 5.97 8.11 4.00
C PRO A 180 4.55 8.22 4.60
N VAL A 181 4.46 8.53 5.89
CA VAL A 181 3.17 8.86 6.57
C VAL A 181 2.38 9.92 5.81
N GLY A 182 3.10 10.86 5.19
CA GLY A 182 2.54 11.93 4.36
C GLY A 182 1.67 11.44 3.20
N ASN A 183 1.92 10.25 2.67
CA ASN A 183 1.19 9.67 1.55
C ASN A 183 -0.18 9.11 1.96
N GLY A 184 -0.44 8.92 3.26
CA GLY A 184 -1.71 8.39 3.73
C GLY A 184 -2.86 9.41 3.66
N GLU A 185 -4.03 8.97 3.19
CA GLU A 185 -5.32 9.64 3.38
C GLU A 185 -5.80 9.54 4.84
N PRO A 186 -6.79 10.35 5.31
CA PRO A 186 -7.46 10.12 6.60
C PRO A 186 -7.90 8.66 6.78
N MET A 187 -7.78 8.13 8.00
CA MET A 187 -8.09 6.74 8.28
C MET A 187 -9.61 6.56 8.34
N GLN A 188 -10.17 5.75 7.44
CA GLN A 188 -11.60 5.51 7.36
C GLN A 188 -11.99 4.36 8.29
N ILE A 189 -12.94 4.57 9.19
CA ILE A 189 -13.52 3.53 10.04
C ILE A 189 -14.87 3.11 9.47
N LEU A 190 -15.13 1.81 9.43
CA LEU A 190 -16.34 1.22 8.88
C LEU A 190 -16.94 0.21 9.84
N ARG A 191 -18.28 0.21 9.88
CA ARG A 191 -19.07 -0.78 10.60
C ARG A 191 -20.09 -1.39 9.66
N TYR A 192 -20.12 -2.72 9.62
CA TYR A 192 -21.12 -3.50 8.90
C TYR A 192 -21.98 -4.27 9.90
N GLU A 193 -23.29 -4.03 9.84
CA GLU A 193 -24.32 -4.77 10.55
C GLU A 193 -24.83 -5.96 9.71
N HIS A 194 -25.82 -6.68 10.25
CA HIS A 194 -26.44 -7.82 9.59
C HIS A 194 -26.91 -7.49 8.16
N GLY A 195 -26.48 -8.29 7.18
CA GLY A 195 -26.74 -8.16 5.76
C GLY A 195 -25.93 -7.06 5.04
N GLN A 196 -25.25 -6.16 5.77
CA GLN A 196 -24.51 -5.07 5.14
C GLN A 196 -23.25 -5.59 4.44
N LYS A 197 -22.90 -4.94 3.32
CA LYS A 197 -21.84 -5.37 2.41
C LYS A 197 -21.18 -4.19 1.71
N TYR A 198 -20.11 -4.51 0.98
CA TYR A 198 -19.57 -3.65 -0.07
C TYR A 198 -19.32 -4.51 -1.31
N ASP A 199 -20.06 -4.25 -2.38
CA ASP A 199 -19.81 -4.87 -3.67
C ASP A 199 -18.38 -4.63 -4.18
N ALA A 200 -17.93 -5.52 -5.05
CA ALA A 200 -16.56 -5.52 -5.52
C ALA A 200 -16.23 -4.22 -6.29
N HIS A 201 -15.14 -3.56 -5.91
CA HIS A 201 -14.71 -2.28 -6.43
C HIS A 201 -13.18 -2.19 -6.47
N GLN A 202 -12.69 -1.12 -7.07
CA GLN A 202 -11.28 -0.75 -7.10
C GLN A 202 -11.07 0.42 -6.15
N ASP A 203 -9.93 0.42 -5.47
CA ASP A 203 -9.54 1.56 -4.64
C ASP A 203 -8.88 2.67 -5.44
N TYR A 204 -8.24 2.34 -6.57
CA TYR A 204 -7.66 3.33 -7.45
C TYR A 204 -8.74 4.17 -8.15
N PHE A 205 -8.39 5.41 -8.49
CA PHE A 205 -9.27 6.33 -9.18
C PHE A 205 -9.27 6.09 -10.69
N HIS A 206 -10.44 6.28 -11.30
CA HIS A 206 -10.64 6.18 -12.74
C HIS A 206 -10.67 7.55 -13.44
N ASP A 207 -10.74 8.63 -12.66
CA ASP A 207 -10.89 10.00 -13.15
C ASP A 207 -9.64 10.86 -12.84
N ASP A 208 -9.37 11.82 -13.72
CA ASP A 208 -8.21 12.72 -13.61
C ASP A 208 -8.28 13.64 -12.40
N TYR A 209 -9.49 13.99 -11.93
CA TYR A 209 -9.68 14.91 -10.83
C TYR A 209 -9.15 14.31 -9.52
N ASN A 210 -9.51 13.07 -9.20
CA ASN A 210 -9.10 12.40 -7.98
C ASN A 210 -7.66 11.88 -8.03
N GLN A 211 -7.02 11.83 -9.20
CA GLN A 211 -5.61 11.47 -9.33
C GLN A 211 -4.66 12.65 -9.54
N ARG A 212 -5.14 13.88 -9.35
CA ARG A 212 -4.32 15.09 -9.54
C ARG A 212 -3.11 15.11 -8.58
N PRO A 213 -1.93 15.59 -9.02
CA PRO A 213 -0.72 15.62 -8.19
C PRO A 213 -0.89 16.38 -6.87
N GLU A 214 -1.73 17.42 -6.84
CA GLU A 214 -1.92 18.29 -5.67
C GLU A 214 -2.58 17.57 -4.48
N ILE A 215 -3.17 16.39 -4.71
CA ILE A 215 -3.75 15.52 -3.66
C ILE A 215 -3.07 14.14 -3.61
N GLY A 216 -1.81 14.05 -4.04
CA GLY A 216 -0.99 12.86 -3.88
C GLY A 216 -1.03 11.86 -5.04
N GLY A 217 -1.63 12.19 -6.18
CA GLY A 217 -1.58 11.31 -7.36
C GLY A 217 -2.55 10.12 -7.28
N GLN A 218 -2.13 8.90 -7.63
CA GLN A 218 -2.98 7.70 -7.59
C GLN A 218 -2.93 7.00 -6.22
N ARG A 219 -3.94 6.20 -5.85
CA ARG A 219 -3.84 5.26 -4.71
C ARG A 219 -3.01 4.05 -5.13
N VAL A 220 -1.90 3.80 -4.44
CA VAL A 220 -0.94 2.75 -4.82
C VAL A 220 -1.20 1.44 -4.08
N LEU A 221 -1.61 1.53 -2.82
CA LEU A 221 -1.97 0.38 -1.99
C LEU A 221 -3.01 0.76 -0.94
N THR A 222 -3.62 -0.28 -0.39
CA THR A 222 -4.59 -0.19 0.68
C THR A 222 -4.14 -1.06 1.85
N VAL A 223 -4.21 -0.49 3.05
CA VAL A 223 -4.08 -1.23 4.31
C VAL A 223 -5.47 -1.32 4.93
N LEU A 224 -6.03 -2.54 4.96
CA LEU A 224 -7.33 -2.82 5.55
C LEU A 224 -7.13 -3.60 6.85
N MET A 225 -7.35 -2.94 7.98
CA MET A 225 -7.19 -3.47 9.32
C MET A 225 -8.54 -3.93 9.86
N TYR A 226 -8.58 -5.10 10.48
CA TYR A 226 -9.78 -5.66 11.11
C TYR A 226 -9.79 -5.31 12.59
N LEU A 227 -10.81 -4.56 13.03
CA LEU A 227 -10.91 -4.07 14.41
C LEU A 227 -11.74 -4.99 15.31
N ALA A 228 -12.46 -5.95 14.73
CA ALA A 228 -13.24 -6.96 15.43
C ALA A 228 -13.18 -8.29 14.66
N THR A 229 -13.23 -9.40 15.41
CA THR A 229 -13.32 -10.74 14.82
C THR A 229 -14.77 -11.01 14.41
N VAL A 230 -14.96 -11.47 13.17
CA VAL A 230 -16.23 -12.00 12.68
C VAL A 230 -16.15 -13.52 12.74
N GLU A 231 -17.15 -14.15 13.36
CA GLU A 231 -17.18 -15.60 13.59
C GLU A 231 -17.25 -16.41 12.29
N ASP A 232 -16.83 -17.67 12.38
CA ASP A 232 -16.87 -18.62 11.27
C ASP A 232 -18.30 -18.81 10.74
N GLY A 233 -18.45 -18.84 9.42
CA GLY A 233 -19.76 -18.93 8.77
C GLY A 233 -20.61 -17.64 8.85
N ALA A 234 -20.21 -16.64 9.64
CA ALA A 234 -20.94 -15.37 9.76
C ALA A 234 -20.69 -14.41 8.59
N GLY A 235 -19.81 -14.75 7.64
CA GLY A 235 -19.50 -13.92 6.48
C GLY A 235 -18.53 -12.78 6.79
N GLY A 236 -18.74 -11.60 6.21
CA GLY A 236 -17.89 -10.43 6.45
C GLY A 236 -16.47 -10.52 5.88
N GLU A 237 -16.14 -11.53 5.07
CA GLU A 237 -14.80 -11.70 4.51
C GLU A 237 -14.46 -10.57 3.52
N THR A 238 -13.19 -10.18 3.44
CA THR A 238 -12.70 -9.38 2.30
C THR A 238 -12.42 -10.33 1.15
N VAL A 239 -13.08 -10.17 0.00
CA VAL A 239 -12.96 -11.06 -1.15
C VAL A 239 -12.35 -10.34 -2.36
N PHE A 240 -11.43 -11.01 -3.05
CA PHE A 240 -10.77 -10.59 -4.29
C PHE A 240 -11.22 -11.52 -5.43
N PRO A 241 -12.38 -11.26 -6.06
CA PRO A 241 -12.96 -12.15 -7.08
C PRO A 241 -12.12 -12.31 -8.34
N SER A 242 -11.19 -11.39 -8.61
CA SER A 242 -10.29 -11.45 -9.78
C SER A 242 -8.89 -11.99 -9.46
N ALA A 243 -8.63 -12.36 -8.21
CA ALA A 243 -7.36 -12.97 -7.83
C ALA A 243 -7.25 -14.38 -8.41
N LYS A 244 -6.05 -14.75 -8.87
CA LYS A 244 -5.79 -16.11 -9.34
C LYS A 244 -5.60 -17.04 -8.14
N LEU A 245 -6.54 -17.95 -7.93
CA LEU A 245 -6.37 -19.05 -7.00
C LEU A 245 -5.76 -20.25 -7.71
N LYS A 246 -4.71 -20.83 -7.12
CA LYS A 246 -4.14 -22.09 -7.62
C LYS A 246 -4.88 -23.31 -7.08
N ASN A 247 -5.41 -23.25 -5.84
CA ASN A 247 -6.23 -24.29 -5.22
C ASN A 247 -7.23 -23.65 -4.23
N ASP A 248 -8.51 -23.96 -4.34
CA ASP A 248 -9.55 -23.57 -3.35
C ASP A 248 -9.85 -24.78 -2.45
N ILE A 249 -9.55 -24.65 -1.16
CA ILE A 249 -9.72 -25.72 -0.15
C ILE A 249 -10.77 -25.36 0.90
N ARG A 250 -11.63 -24.38 0.61
CA ARG A 250 -12.54 -23.79 1.61
C ARG A 250 -13.72 -24.67 1.95
N ASP A 251 -13.83 -25.01 3.22
CA ASP A 251 -15.02 -25.61 3.81
C ASP A 251 -16.21 -24.61 3.73
N PRO A 252 -17.33 -24.99 3.09
CA PRO A 252 -18.54 -24.18 3.03
C PRO A 252 -19.17 -23.87 4.40
N ALA A 253 -18.86 -24.63 5.45
CA ALA A 253 -19.30 -24.33 6.82
C ALA A 253 -18.51 -23.16 7.44
N VAL A 254 -17.30 -22.94 6.95
CA VAL A 254 -16.33 -21.96 7.48
C VAL A 254 -16.34 -20.68 6.64
N TRP A 255 -16.58 -20.79 5.33
CA TRP A 255 -16.50 -19.71 4.36
C TRP A 255 -17.83 -19.44 3.68
N SER A 256 -18.23 -18.17 3.64
CA SER A 256 -19.47 -17.76 2.99
C SER A 256 -19.46 -18.06 1.48
N ALA A 257 -20.65 -18.22 0.90
CA ALA A 257 -20.80 -18.37 -0.55
C ALA A 257 -20.23 -17.18 -1.33
N CYS A 258 -20.17 -15.99 -0.72
CA CYS A 258 -19.53 -14.82 -1.29
C CYS A 258 -18.01 -14.96 -1.31
N ALA A 259 -17.41 -15.36 -0.20
CA ALA A 259 -15.95 -15.49 -0.08
C ALA A 259 -15.37 -16.52 -1.06
N ARG A 260 -16.13 -17.59 -1.33
CA ARG A 260 -15.75 -18.66 -2.29
C ARG A 260 -15.67 -18.20 -3.76
N ARG A 261 -15.93 -16.93 -4.08
CA ARG A 261 -15.83 -16.38 -5.45
C ARG A 261 -14.44 -15.92 -5.86
N GLY A 262 -13.47 -15.90 -4.96
CA GLY A 262 -12.08 -15.50 -5.23
C GLY A 262 -11.20 -15.72 -4.01
N LEU A 263 -9.97 -15.18 -3.99
CA LEU A 263 -9.18 -15.12 -2.74
C LEU A 263 -9.99 -14.39 -1.68
N ALA A 264 -10.01 -14.86 -0.44
CA ALA A 264 -10.72 -14.18 0.64
C ALA A 264 -9.94 -14.20 1.95
N VAL A 265 -10.20 -13.20 2.79
CA VAL A 265 -9.55 -13.02 4.09
C VAL A 265 -10.64 -12.81 5.14
N LYS A 266 -10.59 -13.60 6.21
CA LYS A 266 -11.49 -13.44 7.36
C LYS A 266 -11.11 -12.21 8.17
N ALA A 267 -12.11 -11.56 8.76
CA ALA A 267 -11.88 -10.48 9.70
C ALA A 267 -11.53 -11.06 11.07
N VAL A 268 -10.26 -10.95 11.45
CA VAL A 268 -9.75 -11.34 12.78
C VAL A 268 -9.19 -10.10 13.45
N LYS A 269 -9.63 -9.79 14.66
CA LYS A 269 -9.22 -8.58 15.40
C LYS A 269 -7.69 -8.45 15.42
N GLY A 270 -7.22 -7.27 15.02
CA GLY A 270 -5.80 -6.91 14.99
C GLY A 270 -5.08 -7.25 13.69
N ASP A 271 -5.60 -8.16 12.86
CA ASP A 271 -4.97 -8.48 11.57
C ASP A 271 -5.17 -7.36 10.55
N ALA A 272 -4.26 -7.26 9.58
CA ALA A 272 -4.37 -6.35 8.45
C ALA A 272 -4.06 -7.04 7.12
N VAL A 273 -4.90 -6.83 6.11
CA VAL A 273 -4.57 -7.17 4.72
C VAL A 273 -4.03 -5.94 4.00
N ILE A 274 -2.83 -6.06 3.46
CA ILE A 274 -2.18 -5.03 2.64
C ILE A 274 -2.15 -5.51 1.20
N PHE A 275 -2.79 -4.78 0.29
CA PHE A 275 -2.84 -5.14 -1.11
C PHE A 275 -2.60 -3.94 -2.02
N TYR A 276 -2.03 -4.21 -3.19
CA TYR A 276 -1.60 -3.16 -4.12
C TYR A 276 -2.63 -2.96 -5.23
N SER A 277 -3.00 -1.71 -5.44
CA SER A 277 -3.84 -1.28 -6.57
C SER A 277 -3.05 -1.12 -7.87
N ILE A 278 -1.72 -1.13 -7.78
CA ILE A 278 -0.80 -0.98 -8.90
C ILE A 278 0.31 -2.02 -8.89
N LYS A 279 0.79 -2.34 -10.09
CA LYS A 279 1.95 -3.18 -10.32
C LYS A 279 3.25 -2.38 -10.14
N PRO A 280 4.40 -3.06 -9.98
CA PRO A 280 5.71 -2.38 -9.89
C PRO A 280 6.04 -1.49 -11.09
N ASP A 281 5.50 -1.81 -12.27
CA ASP A 281 5.66 -1.01 -13.50
C ASP A 281 4.72 0.22 -13.56
N GLY A 282 3.99 0.52 -12.48
CA GLY A 282 3.04 1.62 -12.38
C GLY A 282 1.68 1.36 -13.03
N VAL A 283 1.47 0.20 -13.66
CA VAL A 283 0.19 -0.13 -14.29
C VAL A 283 -0.84 -0.51 -13.23
N LEU A 284 -2.05 0.04 -13.34
CA LEU A 284 -3.19 -0.31 -12.48
C LEU A 284 -3.48 -1.82 -12.54
N ASP A 285 -3.55 -2.48 -11.39
CA ASP A 285 -3.83 -3.91 -11.33
C ASP A 285 -5.33 -4.18 -11.19
N LYS A 286 -6.00 -4.49 -12.30
CA LYS A 286 -7.43 -4.84 -12.28
C LYS A 286 -7.76 -6.01 -11.35
N ARG A 287 -6.77 -6.82 -10.96
CA ARG A 287 -6.97 -7.94 -10.03
C ARG A 287 -7.09 -7.50 -8.58
N SER A 288 -6.79 -6.25 -8.25
CA SER A 288 -7.09 -5.66 -6.93
C SER A 288 -8.58 -5.39 -6.72
N LEU A 289 -9.44 -5.82 -7.65
CA LEU A 289 -10.89 -5.79 -7.47
C LEU A 289 -11.22 -6.56 -6.18
N HIS A 290 -11.82 -5.87 -5.23
CA HIS A 290 -12.10 -6.45 -3.92
C HIS A 290 -13.42 -5.93 -3.35
N GLY A 291 -14.01 -6.66 -2.41
CA GLY A 291 -15.24 -6.27 -1.74
C GLY A 291 -15.33 -6.83 -0.32
N SER A 292 -16.35 -6.40 0.41
CA SER A 292 -16.70 -6.96 1.71
C SER A 292 -17.94 -7.81 1.54
N CYS A 293 -17.80 -9.12 1.77
CA CYS A 293 -18.93 -10.03 1.80
C CYS A 293 -19.96 -9.60 2.85
N PRO A 294 -21.25 -9.96 2.67
CA PRO A 294 -22.27 -9.65 3.65
C PRO A 294 -21.92 -10.24 5.02
N THR A 295 -22.16 -9.47 6.08
CA THR A 295 -21.98 -9.93 7.48
C THR A 295 -23.34 -10.42 7.98
N PHE A 296 -23.46 -11.67 8.43
CA PHE A 296 -24.73 -12.29 8.84
C PHE A 296 -24.84 -12.52 10.35
N ALA A 297 -23.73 -12.48 11.08
CA ALA A 297 -23.74 -12.48 12.55
C ALA A 297 -22.62 -11.60 13.10
N GLY A 298 -22.83 -11.05 14.29
CA GLY A 298 -21.93 -10.04 14.89
C GLY A 298 -21.92 -8.71 14.12
N GLU A 299 -20.89 -7.91 14.38
CA GLU A 299 -20.58 -6.68 13.65
C GLU A 299 -19.17 -6.78 13.08
N LYS A 300 -18.99 -6.45 11.81
CA LYS A 300 -17.65 -6.25 11.25
C LYS A 300 -17.23 -4.81 11.46
N TRP A 301 -16.08 -4.61 12.10
CA TRP A 301 -15.42 -3.33 12.20
C TRP A 301 -14.08 -3.36 11.47
N SER A 302 -13.81 -2.33 10.66
CA SER A 302 -12.54 -2.21 9.93
C SER A 302 -12.05 -0.78 9.87
N ALA A 303 -10.73 -0.61 9.83
CA ALA A 303 -10.07 0.65 9.51
C ALA A 303 -9.36 0.51 8.16
N THR A 304 -9.65 1.40 7.22
CA THR A 304 -9.02 1.45 5.90
C THR A 304 -8.09 2.65 5.84
N LYS A 305 -6.84 2.41 5.43
CA LYS A 305 -5.87 3.45 5.12
C LYS A 305 -5.49 3.32 3.65
N TRP A 306 -5.87 4.32 2.85
CA TRP A 306 -5.40 4.43 1.47
C TRP A 306 -4.08 5.19 1.42
N ILE A 307 -3.12 4.64 0.70
CA ILE A 307 -1.81 5.26 0.51
C ILE A 307 -1.69 5.75 -0.92
N ARG A 308 -1.27 7.00 -1.06
CA ARG A 308 -1.11 7.73 -2.30
C ARG A 308 0.29 7.57 -2.88
N ALA A 309 0.44 7.86 -4.17
CA ALA A 309 1.73 7.87 -4.84
C ALA A 309 2.65 8.99 -4.30
N ASP A 310 2.06 10.09 -3.83
CA ASP A 310 2.75 11.24 -3.24
C ASP A 310 1.94 11.81 -2.05
N THR A 311 2.45 12.84 -1.39
CA THR A 311 1.90 13.44 -0.17
C THR A 311 0.44 13.87 -0.34
N TYR A 312 -0.45 13.27 0.45
CA TYR A 312 -1.87 13.61 0.47
C TYR A 312 -2.12 14.95 1.18
N GLY A 313 -2.91 15.82 0.56
CA GLY A 313 -3.19 17.18 1.05
C GLY A 313 -2.16 18.23 0.66
N GLY A 314 -1.16 17.81 -0.14
CA GLY A 314 -0.20 18.65 -0.83
C GLY A 314 0.95 19.16 0.04
N ARG A 315 2.16 19.17 -0.54
CA ARG A 315 2.97 20.39 -0.44
C ARG A 315 2.10 21.50 -1.00
N LYS A 316 1.58 22.38 -0.14
CA LYS A 316 1.24 23.73 -0.61
C LYS A 316 2.55 24.26 -1.18
N GLN A 317 2.74 24.20 -2.49
CA GLN A 317 3.70 25.09 -3.13
C GLN A 317 3.18 26.49 -2.83
N LYS A 318 3.60 27.06 -1.70
CA LYS A 318 3.71 28.51 -1.62
C LYS A 318 4.54 28.89 -2.83
N PRO A 319 4.13 29.88 -3.65
CA PRO A 319 4.97 30.34 -4.74
C PRO A 319 6.38 30.53 -4.17
N LYS A 320 7.37 29.80 -4.72
CA LYS A 320 8.76 29.88 -4.26
C LYS A 320 9.08 31.38 -4.15
N PRO A 321 9.49 31.90 -2.97
CA PRO A 321 10.06 33.23 -2.93
C PRO A 321 11.24 33.20 -3.89
N VAL A 322 11.08 33.87 -5.03
CA VAL A 322 12.13 33.95 -6.03
C VAL A 322 13.27 34.72 -5.37
N GLY A 323 14.31 34.00 -4.93
CA GLY A 323 15.56 34.58 -4.48
C GLY A 323 15.88 34.63 -2.98
N GLY A 324 15.27 33.80 -2.11
CA GLY A 324 15.60 33.76 -0.67
C GLY A 324 16.27 32.44 -0.21
N CYS A 325 17.25 32.52 0.70
CA CYS A 325 17.80 31.33 1.37
C CYS A 325 16.87 30.82 2.46
N HIS A 326 16.28 29.65 2.27
CA HIS A 326 15.34 29.04 3.21
C HIS A 326 15.44 27.51 3.16
N ASP A 327 14.82 26.87 4.15
CA ASP A 327 14.53 25.43 4.15
C ASP A 327 13.05 25.25 3.76
N GLU A 328 12.77 24.39 2.78
CA GLU A 328 11.40 24.10 2.35
C GLU A 328 10.61 23.38 3.46
N ASP A 329 11.26 22.47 4.18
CA ASP A 329 10.75 21.82 5.38
C ASP A 329 11.76 22.00 6.51
N ILE A 330 11.46 22.90 7.44
CA ILE A 330 12.36 23.28 8.54
C ILE A 330 12.75 22.06 9.39
N PHE A 331 11.82 21.13 9.59
CA PHE A 331 12.07 19.98 10.45
C PHE A 331 12.91 18.94 9.72
N MET A 332 12.49 18.54 8.51
CA MET A 332 13.17 17.51 7.75
C MET A 332 14.55 17.96 7.27
N CYS A 333 14.69 19.20 6.80
CA CYS A 333 15.98 19.74 6.37
C CYS A 333 17.01 19.73 7.49
N ARG A 334 16.60 20.02 8.74
CA ARG A 334 17.49 19.97 9.89
C ARG A 334 17.93 18.55 10.19
N THR A 335 16.99 17.61 10.17
CA THR A 335 17.27 16.19 10.41
C THR A 335 18.22 15.63 9.35
N TRP A 336 17.94 15.88 8.07
CA TRP A 336 18.79 15.44 6.96
C TRP A 336 20.17 16.07 6.99
N ALA A 337 20.27 17.36 7.29
CA ALA A 337 21.56 18.02 7.44
C ALA A 337 22.37 17.43 8.61
N THR A 338 21.72 17.09 9.73
CA THR A 338 22.35 16.41 10.88
C THR A 338 22.83 15.01 10.49
N ASN A 339 22.13 14.34 9.59
CA ASN A 339 22.46 13.00 9.08
C ASN A 339 23.46 13.02 7.90
N GLY A 340 24.06 14.18 7.57
CA GLY A 340 25.12 14.28 6.56
C GLY A 340 24.64 14.42 5.11
N GLU A 341 23.32 14.61 4.88
CA GLU A 341 22.77 14.70 3.51
C GLU A 341 23.29 15.91 2.73
N CYS A 342 23.83 16.93 3.41
CA CYS A 342 24.45 18.07 2.73
C CYS A 342 25.65 17.66 1.85
N GLU A 343 26.29 16.53 2.17
CA GLU A 343 27.43 15.98 1.44
C GLU A 343 27.02 14.78 0.60
N ASN A 344 26.12 13.93 1.11
CA ASN A 344 25.66 12.72 0.42
C ASN A 344 24.62 13.02 -0.68
N ASN A 345 23.85 14.09 -0.54
CA ASN A 345 22.80 14.50 -1.48
C ASN A 345 22.80 16.04 -1.70
N PRO A 346 23.91 16.60 -2.20
CA PRO A 346 24.06 18.04 -2.34
C PRO A 346 23.07 18.63 -3.35
N GLY A 347 22.64 17.88 -4.37
CA GLY A 347 21.67 18.37 -5.35
C GLY A 347 20.34 18.76 -4.71
N TYR A 348 19.75 17.86 -3.93
CA TYR A 348 18.49 18.11 -3.23
C TYR A 348 18.67 19.11 -2.09
N MET A 349 19.73 18.93 -1.30
CA MET A 349 19.94 19.72 -0.09
C MET A 349 20.31 21.18 -0.40
N LEU A 350 21.07 21.44 -1.46
CA LEU A 350 21.39 22.79 -1.91
C LEU A 350 20.26 23.48 -2.66
N GLU A 351 19.24 22.75 -3.10
CA GLU A 351 18.04 23.38 -3.66
C GLU A 351 17.05 23.75 -2.54
N ASN A 352 16.76 22.77 -1.67
CA ASN A 352 15.60 22.77 -0.78
C ASN A 352 15.93 23.01 0.71
N CYS A 353 17.18 22.80 1.13
CA CYS A 353 17.61 22.81 2.54
C CYS A 353 18.87 23.66 2.77
N ARG A 354 19.04 24.72 1.97
CA ARG A 354 20.27 25.54 1.95
C ARG A 354 20.62 26.14 3.30
N LYS A 355 19.62 26.47 4.10
CA LYS A 355 19.83 27.06 5.42
C LYS A 355 20.32 26.00 6.39
N SER A 356 19.69 24.83 6.43
CA SER A 356 20.14 23.70 7.24
C SER A 356 21.54 23.21 6.86
N CYS A 357 21.93 23.31 5.58
CA CYS A 357 23.29 22.99 5.13
C CYS A 357 24.32 24.11 5.30
N ASN A 358 23.96 25.24 5.90
CA ASN A 358 24.83 26.41 6.05
C ASN A 358 25.41 26.93 4.71
N LYS A 359 24.62 26.88 3.64
CA LYS A 359 25.01 27.33 2.28
C LYS A 359 24.27 28.61 1.86
N CYS A 360 23.70 29.33 2.81
CA CYS A 360 23.22 30.69 2.58
C CYS A 360 24.41 31.65 2.43
N ASN A 361 24.52 32.38 1.32
CA ASN A 361 25.45 33.50 1.23
C ASN A 361 24.94 34.68 2.08
N PRO A 362 25.79 35.37 2.85
CA PRO A 362 25.40 36.48 3.72
C PRO A 362 24.99 37.77 2.99
N THR A 363 24.97 37.79 1.65
CA THR A 363 24.71 39.01 0.87
C THR A 363 23.60 38.80 -0.15
N LYS A 364 22.36 38.99 0.30
CA LYS A 364 21.24 39.64 -0.42
C LYS A 364 19.95 39.49 0.40
N SER A 365 19.85 40.33 1.43
CA SER A 365 18.56 40.81 1.92
C SER A 365 18.21 42.05 1.12
N ILE A 366 17.22 41.95 0.24
CA ILE A 366 16.45 43.09 -0.26
C ILE A 366 15.00 42.82 0.13
#